data_AF-A0A7Y8IUF2-F1
#
_entry.id   AF-A0A7Y8IUF2-F1
#
_cell.length_a   1.000
_cell.length_b   1.000
_cell.length_c   1.000
_cell.angle_alpha   90.00
_cell.angle_beta   90.00
_cell.angle_gamma   90.00
#
_symmetry.space_group_name_H-M   'P 1'
#
loop_
_entity.id
_entity.type
_entity.pdbx_description
1 polymer ?
#
loop_
_entity_poly.entity_id
_entity_poly.type
_entity_poly.pdbx_seq_one_letter_code
_entity_poly.pdbx_strand_id
1 'polypeptide(L)'
;MRPLDTNSDTEKIQIEIFRRMEPQKRLESAALLSETCRTLLAEGIRKRHPNYNQEQVRLAVIRCLLSEDLFLRAYPNARNILP
;
A
#
# COMPACT_ATOMS: atom_id res chain seq x y z
N MET A 1 1.47 -13.80 -16.89
CA MET A 1 1.15 -14.90 -15.96
C MET A 1 -0.37 -15.01 -15.93
N ARG A 2 -0.96 -16.17 -16.23
CA ARG A 2 -2.42 -16.34 -16.20
C ARG A 2 -2.89 -16.46 -14.73
N PRO A 3 -3.96 -15.78 -14.30
CA PRO A 3 -4.50 -15.95 -12.95
C PRO A 3 -4.98 -17.38 -12.72
N LEU A 4 -4.75 -17.93 -11.52
CA LEU A 4 -5.13 -19.30 -11.18
C LEU A 4 -6.63 -19.43 -10.82
N ASP A 5 -7.26 -18.34 -10.39
CA ASP A 5 -8.64 -18.26 -9.92
C ASP A 5 -9.58 -17.53 -10.89
N THR A 6 -9.04 -17.01 -12.00
CA THR A 6 -9.80 -16.24 -12.99
C THR A 6 -9.71 -16.93 -14.36
N ASN A 7 -10.86 -17.24 -14.96
CA ASN A 7 -10.87 -17.82 -16.30
C ASN A 7 -10.40 -16.80 -17.36
N SER A 8 -9.98 -17.30 -18.53
CA SER A 8 -9.35 -16.46 -19.56
C SER A 8 -10.28 -15.40 -20.15
N ASP A 9 -11.59 -15.65 -20.19
CA ASP A 9 -12.52 -14.70 -20.78
C ASP A 9 -12.85 -13.56 -19.80
N THR A 10 -12.95 -13.87 -18.51
CA THR A 10 -13.04 -12.86 -17.44
C THR A 10 -11.78 -12.00 -17.38
N GLU A 11 -10.58 -12.59 -17.49
CA GLU A 11 -9.32 -11.84 -17.56
C GLU A 11 -9.30 -10.86 -18.75
N LYS A 12 -9.72 -11.30 -19.95
CA LYS A 12 -9.80 -10.44 -21.14
C LYS A 12 -10.74 -9.25 -20.91
N ILE A 13 -11.92 -9.49 -20.32
CA ILE A 13 -12.88 -8.44 -20.01
C ILE A 13 -12.28 -7.43 -19.02
N GLN A 14 -11.65 -7.91 -17.95
CA GLN A 14 -11.01 -7.06 -16.94
C GLN A 14 -9.92 -6.17 -17.54
N ILE A 15 -9.03 -6.74 -18.37
CA ILE A 15 -7.98 -5.99 -19.06
C ILE A 15 -8.60 -4.92 -19.94
N GLU A 16 -9.69 -5.22 -20.64
CA GLU A 16 -10.31 -4.26 -21.54
C GLU A 16 -11.04 -3.13 -20.81
N ILE A 17 -11.64 -3.41 -19.65
CA ILE A 17 -12.15 -2.39 -18.73
C ILE A 17 -11.03 -1.42 -18.34
N PHE A 18 -9.86 -1.95 -17.95
CA PHE A 18 -8.73 -1.09 -17.58
C PHE A 18 -8.20 -0.27 -18.75
N ARG A 19 -8.12 -0.85 -19.95
CA ARG A 19 -7.66 -0.14 -21.16
C ARG A 19 -8.57 1.01 -21.56
N ARG A 20 -9.88 0.83 -21.44
CA ARG A 20 -10.90 1.85 -21.77
C ARG A 20 -11.14 2.86 -20.65
N MET A 21 -10.54 2.67 -19.48
CA MET A 21 -10.72 3.57 -18.35
C MET A 21 -10.13 4.94 -18.66
N GLU A 22 -10.95 5.99 -18.53
CA GLU A 22 -10.53 7.37 -18.68
C GLU A 22 -9.38 7.73 -17.73
N PRO A 23 -8.43 8.60 -18.13
CA PRO A 23 -7.28 8.96 -17.31
C PRO A 23 -7.64 9.44 -15.90
N GLN A 24 -8.69 10.26 -15.78
CA GLN A 24 -9.18 10.73 -14.48
C GLN A 24 -9.63 9.56 -13.60
N LYS A 25 -10.42 8.63 -14.16
CA LYS A 25 -10.93 7.50 -13.38
C LYS A 25 -9.83 6.55 -12.94
N ARG A 26 -8.79 6.41 -13.77
CA ARG A 26 -7.59 5.65 -13.44
C ARG A 26 -6.83 6.28 -12.28
N LEU A 27 -6.69 7.61 -12.27
CA LEU A 27 -6.05 8.33 -11.17
C LEU A 27 -6.85 8.20 -9.86
N GLU A 28 -8.17 8.39 -9.90
CA GLU A 28 -9.04 8.19 -8.73
C GLU A 28 -8.90 6.78 -8.14
N SER A 29 -8.89 5.77 -9.01
CA SER A 29 -8.76 4.37 -8.62
C SER A 29 -7.39 4.07 -8.01
N ALA A 30 -6.32 4.63 -8.57
CA ALA A 30 -4.96 4.50 -8.02
C ALA A 30 -4.81 5.18 -6.66
N ALA A 31 -5.43 6.36 -6.47
CA ALA A 31 -5.43 7.06 -5.19
C ALA A 31 -6.17 6.27 -4.11
N LEU A 32 -7.37 5.77 -4.42
CA LEU A 32 -8.17 4.94 -3.51
C LEU A 32 -7.45 3.63 -3.13
N LEU A 33 -6.83 2.97 -4.12
CA LEU A 33 -6.04 1.77 -3.85
C LEU A 33 -4.85 2.08 -2.93
N SER A 34 -4.16 3.19 -3.15
CA SER A 34 -3.03 3.61 -2.31
C SER A 34 -3.46 3.86 -0.86
N GLU A 35 -4.62 4.47 -0.64
CA GLU A 35 -5.20 4.65 0.69
C GLU A 35 -5.56 3.30 1.33
N THR A 36 -6.21 2.41 0.58
CA THR A 36 -6.57 1.07 1.05
C THR A 36 -5.33 0.28 1.48
N CYS A 37 -4.27 0.29 0.68
CA CYS A 37 -3.00 -0.36 1.02
C CYS A 37 -2.40 0.20 2.32
N ARG A 38 -2.42 1.53 2.51
CA ARG A 38 -1.91 2.16 3.75
C ARG A 38 -2.73 1.76 4.98
N THR A 39 -4.05 1.67 4.85
CA THR A 39 -4.93 1.18 5.92
C THR A 39 -4.62 -0.27 6.29
N LEU A 40 -4.50 -1.15 5.29
CA LEU A 40 -4.17 -2.56 5.52
C LEU A 40 -2.78 -2.73 6.14
N LEU A 41 -1.78 -1.96 5.70
CA LEU A 41 -0.46 -1.93 6.31
C LEU A 41 -0.54 -1.51 7.78
N ALA A 42 -1.28 -0.45 8.10
CA ALA A 42 -1.45 0.03 9.47
C ALA A 42 -2.07 -1.04 10.38
N GLU A 43 -3.09 -1.77 9.91
CA GLU A 43 -3.67 -2.89 10.65
C GLU A 43 -2.66 -4.03 10.86
N GLY A 44 -1.87 -4.36 9.85
CA GLY A 44 -0.79 -5.34 9.97
C GLY A 44 0.29 -4.93 10.97
N ILE A 45 0.61 -3.63 11.06
CA ILE A 45 1.52 -3.08 12.06
C ILE A 45 0.93 -3.21 13.46
N ARG A 46 -0.33 -2.78 13.67
CA ARG A 46 -1.00 -2.86 14.98
C ARG A 46 -1.03 -4.29 15.52
N LYS A 47 -1.24 -5.27 14.64
CA LYS A 47 -1.21 -6.69 15.03
C LYS A 47 0.18 -7.17 15.47
N ARG A 48 1.25 -6.72 14.82
CA ARG A 48 2.64 -7.12 15.14
C ARG A 48 3.23 -6.34 16.30
N HIS A 49 2.81 -5.09 16.48
CA HIS A 49 3.28 -4.18 17.53
C HIS A 49 2.09 -3.60 18.33
N PRO A 50 1.42 -4.39 19.19
CA PRO A 50 0.20 -3.96 19.90
C PRO A 50 0.39 -2.73 20.80
N ASN A 51 1.62 -2.46 21.22
CA ASN A 51 1.97 -1.34 22.10
C ASN A 51 2.28 -0.04 21.33
N TYR A 52 2.27 -0.06 20.00
CA TYR A 52 2.51 1.15 19.22
C TYR A 52 1.32 2.12 19.31
N ASN A 53 1.63 3.37 19.63
CA ASN A 53 0.66 4.45 19.52
C ASN A 53 0.43 4.84 18.04
N GLN A 54 -0.53 5.73 17.78
CA GLN A 54 -0.90 6.12 16.43
C GLN A 54 0.27 6.69 15.60
N GLU A 55 1.15 7.47 16.22
CA GLU A 55 2.30 8.06 15.52
C GLU A 55 3.37 7.01 15.20
N GLN A 56 3.61 6.06 16.11
CA GLN A 56 4.51 4.94 15.86
C GLN A 56 4.00 4.05 14.73
N VAL A 57 2.67 3.79 14.67
CA VAL A 57 2.06 3.08 13.55
C VAL A 57 2.26 3.84 12.24
N ARG A 58 2.03 5.16 12.25
CA ARG A 58 2.22 6.02 11.05
C ARG A 58 3.66 5.96 10.53
N LEU A 59 4.65 6.08 11.42
CA LEU A 59 6.07 6.01 11.08
C LEU A 59 6.46 4.62 10.57
N ALA A 60 5.94 3.56 11.17
CA ALA A 60 6.20 2.19 10.71
C ALA A 60 5.64 1.94 9.30
N VAL A 61 4.42 2.43 9.00
CA VAL A 61 3.86 2.38 7.64
C VAL A 61 4.77 3.13 6.66
N ILE A 62 5.27 4.31 7.01
CA ILE A 62 6.18 5.07 6.14
C ILE A 62 7.50 4.32 5.94
N ARG A 63 8.02 3.64 6.97
CA ARG A 63 9.23 2.82 6.87
C ARG A 63 9.06 1.62 5.93
N CYS A 64 7.84 1.09 5.76
CA CYS A 64 7.55 0.07 4.74
C CYS A 64 7.59 0.61 3.30
N LEU A 65 7.32 1.91 3.11
CA LEU A 65 7.16 2.52 1.78
C LEU A 65 8.45 3.14 1.26
N LEU A 66 9.30 3.65 2.15
CA LEU A 66 10.58 4.25 1.80
C LEU A 66 11.71 3.23 1.91
N SER A 67 12.80 3.49 1.17
CA SER A 67 14.06 2.82 1.46
C SER A 67 14.55 3.20 2.86
N GLU A 68 15.35 2.32 3.47
CA GLU A 68 15.88 2.57 4.80
C GLU A 68 16.69 3.87 4.89
N ASP A 69 17.55 4.16 3.89
CA ASP A 69 18.29 5.42 3.82
C ASP A 69 17.36 6.64 3.83
N LEU A 70 16.34 6.64 2.98
CA LEU A 70 15.42 7.77 2.86
C LEU A 70 14.60 7.95 4.14
N PHE A 71 14.15 6.86 4.76
CA PHE A 71 13.44 6.90 6.02
C PHE A 71 14.30 7.50 7.13
N LEU A 72 15.55 7.05 7.29
CA LEU A 72 16.44 7.54 8.34
C LEU A 72 16.85 8.99 8.14
N ARG A 73 16.95 9.46 6.88
CA ARG A 73 17.21 10.86 6.57
C ARG A 73 16.02 11.76 6.89
N ALA A 74 14.79 11.30 6.64
CA ALA A 74 13.57 12.05 6.91
C ALA A 74 13.14 11.99 8.39
N TYR A 75 13.38 10.87 9.07
CA TYR A 75 12.95 10.59 10.44
C TYR A 75 14.09 10.05 11.33
N PRO A 76 15.16 10.83 11.55
CA PRO A 76 16.34 10.36 12.28
C PRO A 76 16.04 9.90 13.71
N ASN A 77 15.08 10.54 14.38
CA ASN A 77 14.66 10.21 15.75
C ASN A 77 13.77 8.96 15.82
N ALA A 78 13.31 8.42 14.68
CA ALA A 78 12.43 7.26 14.60
C ALA A 78 13.16 5.96 14.23
N ARG A 79 14.49 5.90 14.35
CA ARG A 79 15.31 4.73 13.97
C ARG A 79 14.85 3.42 14.63
N ASN A 80 14.31 3.49 15.84
CA ASN A 80 13.85 2.31 16.60
C ASN A 80 12.43 1.85 16.23
N ILE A 81 11.72 2.55 15.34
CA ILE A 81 10.38 2.16 14.88
C ILE A 81 10.52 1.09 13.81
N LEU A 82 10.03 -0.13 14.10
CA LEU A 82 10.13 -1.27 13.20
C LEU A 82 8.84 -1.43 12.39
N PRO A 83 8.95 -1.88 11.12
CA PRO A 83 7.80 -2.15 10.27
C PRO A 83 7.11 -3.47 10.60
#